data_AF-A0A949TEF0-F1
#
_entry.id   AF-A0A949TEF0-F1
#
_cell.length_a   1.000
_cell.length_b   1.000
_cell.length_c   1.000
_cell.angle_alpha   90.00
_cell.angle_beta   90.00
_cell.angle_gamma   90.00
#
_symmetry.space_group_name_H-M   'P 1'
#
loop_
_entity.id
_entity.type
_entity.pdbx_description
1 polymer ?
#
loop_
_entity_poly.entity_id
_entity_poly.type
_entity_poly.pdbx_seq_one_letter_code
_entity_poly.pdbx_strand_id
1 'polypeptide(L)'
;MAIRLHSLVVTKKRYIQVETQPHHLTGIYKKIMVASRNIPLWQFTDTESAYFESEEDGTITFYQAVNSDTASAGIWTYMVYDCPEGEEGVFSDSSFNTSPQTLKELFAGKKIETSACDIYEYLQYRYSDSDCLDIELPLIWNKLVGHKIADVLFEEYKALKSTCVFAEGAGKRYAQIILDEFIQAGKEVIESGKKLEDFESAQYDILNRVSIDDMAKLIIEYNDYRIWQAALPTKSKAVEYAFNTALSLISRIGQN
;
A
#
# COMPACT_ATOMS: atom_id res chain seq x y z
N MET A 1 -13.38 -31.84 -4.40
CA MET A 1 -12.26 -32.54 -5.09
C MET A 1 -10.96 -31.78 -4.84
N ALA A 2 -9.85 -32.46 -4.57
CA ALA A 2 -8.57 -31.79 -4.39
C ALA A 2 -7.91 -31.49 -5.75
N ILE A 3 -7.61 -30.22 -6.02
CA ILE A 3 -6.83 -29.78 -7.18
C ILE A 3 -5.41 -29.48 -6.70
N ARG A 4 -4.42 -29.99 -7.43
CA ARG A 4 -3.02 -29.56 -7.23
C ARG A 4 -2.76 -28.34 -8.11
N LEU A 5 -2.50 -27.20 -7.49
CA LEU A 5 -2.14 -25.96 -8.15
C LEU A 5 -0.76 -25.53 -7.66
N HIS A 6 0.22 -25.57 -8.56
CA HIS A 6 1.63 -25.30 -8.24
C HIS A 6 2.12 -26.19 -7.08
N SER A 7 2.62 -25.58 -6.01
CA SER A 7 3.06 -26.28 -4.80
C SER A 7 1.94 -26.54 -3.78
N LEU A 8 0.69 -26.14 -4.06
CA LEU A 8 -0.43 -26.25 -3.12
C LEU A 8 -1.46 -27.31 -3.53
N VAL A 9 -2.08 -27.92 -2.52
CA VAL A 9 -3.28 -28.74 -2.67
C VAL A 9 -4.47 -27.90 -2.23
N VAL A 10 -5.45 -27.76 -3.12
CA VAL A 10 -6.60 -26.89 -2.92
C VAL A 10 -7.89 -27.69 -2.93
N THR A 11 -8.81 -27.34 -2.04
CA THR A 11 -10.17 -27.88 -1.96
C THR A 11 -11.17 -26.73 -1.79
N LYS A 12 -12.41 -26.91 -2.26
CA LYS A 12 -13.52 -25.94 -2.09
C LYS A 12 -13.22 -24.52 -2.56
N LYS A 13 -12.32 -24.36 -3.54
CA LYS A 13 -11.95 -23.05 -4.09
C LYS A 13 -11.85 -23.06 -5.62
N ARG A 14 -12.13 -21.91 -6.22
CA ARG A 14 -11.89 -21.59 -7.64
C ARG A 14 -10.78 -20.55 -7.78
N TYR A 15 -9.92 -20.77 -8.76
CA TYR A 15 -8.80 -19.90 -9.08
C TYR A 15 -9.00 -19.35 -10.48
N ILE A 16 -9.14 -18.04 -10.61
CA ILE A 16 -9.23 -17.36 -11.89
C ILE A 16 -7.93 -16.60 -12.08
N GLN A 17 -7.15 -16.96 -13.10
CA GLN A 17 -5.90 -16.28 -13.39
C GLN A 17 -6.19 -14.83 -13.77
N VAL A 18 -5.41 -13.92 -13.21
CA VAL A 18 -5.46 -12.49 -13.50
C VAL A 18 -4.06 -12.01 -13.86
N GLU A 19 -3.98 -10.83 -14.46
CA GLU A 19 -2.70 -10.21 -14.80
C GLU A 19 -1.88 -9.90 -13.55
N THR A 20 -0.61 -10.30 -13.57
CA THR A 20 0.32 -10.05 -12.46
C THR A 20 0.71 -8.57 -12.43
N GLN A 21 0.17 -7.84 -11.46
CA GLN A 21 0.51 -6.45 -11.16
C GLN A 21 1.86 -6.28 -10.44
N PRO A 22 2.45 -5.07 -10.43
CA PRO A 22 3.74 -4.81 -9.76
C PRO A 22 3.78 -5.21 -8.29
N HIS A 23 2.74 -4.93 -7.51
CA HIS A 23 2.71 -5.26 -6.07
C HIS A 23 2.69 -6.78 -5.79
N HIS A 24 2.19 -7.59 -6.72
CA HIS A 24 2.31 -9.04 -6.64
C HIS A 24 3.78 -9.49 -6.71
N LEU A 25 4.55 -8.89 -7.62
CA LEU A 25 5.97 -9.18 -7.79
C LEU A 25 6.79 -8.72 -6.58
N THR A 26 6.50 -7.53 -6.04
CA THR A 26 7.19 -7.04 -4.84
C THR A 26 6.82 -7.86 -3.61
N GLY A 27 5.58 -8.31 -3.49
CA GLY A 27 5.12 -9.23 -2.45
C GLY A 27 5.88 -10.56 -2.48
N ILE A 28 6.02 -11.18 -3.66
CA ILE A 28 6.83 -12.38 -3.85
C ILE A 28 8.29 -12.12 -3.52
N TYR A 29 8.88 -11.04 -4.03
CA TYR A 29 10.26 -10.65 -3.75
C TYR A 29 10.51 -10.57 -2.23
N LYS A 30 9.63 -9.89 -1.49
CA LYS A 30 9.70 -9.77 -0.03
C LYS A 30 9.60 -11.13 0.65
N LYS A 31 8.69 -12.01 0.22
CA LYS A 31 8.55 -13.37 0.79
C LYS A 31 9.82 -14.19 0.63
N ILE A 32 10.42 -14.15 -0.56
CA ILE A 32 11.68 -14.84 -0.85
C ILE A 32 12.82 -14.25 -0.02
N MET A 33 12.94 -12.91 0.03
CA MET A 33 13.96 -12.23 0.85
C MET A 33 13.83 -12.56 2.33
N VAL A 34 12.62 -12.66 2.87
CA VAL A 34 12.39 -13.05 4.27
C VAL A 34 12.82 -14.50 4.51
N ALA A 35 12.48 -15.41 3.60
CA ALA A 35 12.88 -16.81 3.68
C ALA A 35 14.40 -17.01 3.56
N SER A 36 15.08 -16.18 2.77
CA SER A 36 16.52 -16.28 2.52
C SER A 36 17.41 -15.65 3.59
N ARG A 37 16.87 -14.81 4.48
CA ARG A 37 17.64 -14.08 5.51
C ARG A 37 18.56 -14.96 6.37
N ASN A 38 18.19 -16.22 6.58
CA ASN A 38 18.93 -17.14 7.44
C ASN A 38 19.80 -18.14 6.66
N ILE A 39 19.90 -18.00 5.33
CA ILE A 39 20.69 -18.89 4.48
C ILE A 39 21.93 -18.11 4.01
N PRO A 40 23.13 -18.40 4.55
CA PRO A 40 24.36 -17.75 4.13
C PRO A 40 24.62 -17.98 2.63
N LEU A 41 25.01 -16.93 1.91
CA LEU A 41 25.31 -16.96 0.47
C LEU A 41 24.13 -17.41 -0.41
N TRP A 42 22.89 -17.27 0.07
CA TRP A 42 21.70 -17.59 -0.71
C TRP A 42 21.69 -16.84 -2.05
N GLN A 43 21.34 -17.57 -3.10
CA GLN A 43 21.14 -17.06 -4.44
C GLN A 43 19.68 -17.27 -4.85
N PHE A 44 19.17 -16.42 -5.74
CA PHE A 44 17.80 -16.54 -6.24
C PHE A 44 17.48 -17.93 -6.81
N THR A 45 18.46 -18.60 -7.42
CA THR A 45 18.34 -19.96 -7.95
C THR A 45 18.07 -21.02 -6.87
N ASP A 46 18.32 -20.72 -5.60
CA ASP A 46 18.10 -21.63 -4.48
C ASP A 46 16.63 -21.66 -4.03
N THR A 47 15.79 -20.75 -4.54
CA THR A 47 14.34 -20.78 -4.27
C THR A 47 13.59 -21.57 -5.32
N GLU A 48 13.02 -22.69 -4.91
CA GLU A 48 12.20 -23.54 -5.79
C GLU A 48 10.80 -22.99 -6.04
N SER A 49 10.16 -22.43 -5.00
CA SER A 49 8.84 -21.81 -5.10
C SER A 49 8.60 -20.80 -3.99
N ALA A 50 7.68 -19.87 -4.22
CA ALA A 50 7.17 -18.94 -3.22
C ALA A 50 5.72 -18.58 -3.54
N TYR A 51 4.96 -18.15 -2.54
CA TYR A 51 3.65 -17.56 -2.76
C TYR A 51 3.44 -16.33 -1.89
N PHE A 52 2.61 -15.41 -2.39
CA PHE A 52 2.23 -14.17 -1.74
C PHE A 52 0.72 -14.02 -1.83
N GLU A 53 0.08 -13.77 -0.70
CA GLU A 53 -1.36 -13.52 -0.60
C GLU A 53 -1.56 -12.02 -0.36
N SER A 54 -2.42 -11.41 -1.16
CA SER A 54 -2.82 -10.02 -1.04
C SER A 54 -4.28 -9.98 -0.59
N GLU A 55 -4.49 -9.58 0.67
CA GLU A 55 -5.85 -9.45 1.24
C GLU A 55 -6.62 -8.29 0.61
N GLU A 56 -5.92 -7.29 0.08
CA GLU A 56 -6.51 -6.06 -0.43
C GLU A 56 -7.33 -6.26 -1.70
N ASP A 57 -6.82 -7.09 -2.62
CA ASP A 57 -7.48 -7.44 -3.88
C ASP A 57 -7.89 -8.92 -3.94
N GLY A 58 -7.69 -9.67 -2.85
CA GLY A 58 -8.13 -11.07 -2.71
C GLY A 58 -7.38 -12.04 -3.63
N THR A 59 -6.14 -11.71 -3.99
CA THR A 59 -5.34 -12.50 -4.92
C THR A 59 -4.26 -13.32 -4.21
N ILE A 60 -3.80 -14.35 -4.90
CA ILE A 60 -2.61 -15.12 -4.55
C ILE A 60 -1.69 -15.22 -5.76
N THR A 61 -0.44 -14.85 -5.55
CA THR A 61 0.63 -14.95 -6.54
C THR A 61 1.52 -16.13 -6.22
N PHE A 62 1.89 -16.89 -7.22
CA PHE A 62 2.82 -18.01 -7.14
C PHE A 62 4.05 -17.75 -7.98
N TYR A 63 5.22 -18.08 -7.45
CA TYR A 63 6.47 -18.22 -8.19
C TYR A 63 6.93 -19.68 -8.11
N GLN A 64 7.38 -20.22 -9.26
CA GLN A 64 7.99 -21.54 -9.33
C GLN A 64 9.20 -21.53 -10.26
N ALA A 65 10.35 -21.98 -9.77
CA ALA A 65 11.63 -21.94 -10.49
C ALA A 65 11.86 -23.13 -11.43
N VAL A 66 11.24 -24.28 -11.14
CA VAL A 66 11.46 -25.54 -11.85
C VAL A 66 10.18 -25.96 -12.57
N ASN A 67 10.31 -26.50 -13.78
CA ASN A 67 9.22 -27.21 -14.45
C ASN A 67 8.81 -28.40 -13.58
N SER A 68 7.59 -28.38 -13.06
CA SER A 68 6.97 -29.56 -12.46
C SER A 68 6.17 -30.31 -13.51
N ASP A 69 5.73 -31.53 -13.19
CA ASP A 69 4.84 -32.34 -14.05
C ASP A 69 3.55 -31.59 -14.48
N THR A 70 3.19 -30.51 -13.76
CA THR A 70 1.95 -29.76 -13.93
C THR A 70 2.12 -28.30 -14.37
N ALA A 71 3.33 -27.72 -14.34
CA ALA A 71 3.55 -26.32 -14.71
C ALA A 71 5.02 -26.03 -15.09
N SER A 72 5.21 -25.24 -16.14
CA SER A 72 6.53 -24.67 -16.50
C SER A 72 6.97 -23.59 -15.51
N ALA A 73 8.26 -23.35 -15.31
CA ALA A 73 8.74 -22.27 -14.44
C ALA A 73 8.11 -20.91 -14.80
N GLY A 74 7.66 -20.17 -13.79
CA GLY A 74 6.88 -18.96 -14.04
C GLY A 74 6.35 -18.27 -12.79
N ILE A 75 5.54 -17.25 -13.05
CA ILE A 75 4.78 -16.49 -12.04
C ILE A 75 3.31 -16.44 -12.49
N TRP A 76 2.39 -16.72 -11.56
CA TRP A 76 0.95 -16.68 -11.83
C TRP A 76 0.23 -16.02 -10.68
N THR A 77 -0.70 -15.13 -11.01
CA THR A 77 -1.60 -14.49 -10.05
C THR A 77 -3.00 -15.03 -10.26
N TYR A 78 -3.69 -15.37 -9.18
CA TYR A 78 -5.07 -15.83 -9.22
C TYR A 78 -5.93 -15.07 -8.22
N MET A 79 -7.14 -14.72 -8.65
CA MET A 79 -8.21 -14.34 -7.75
C MET A 79 -8.89 -15.61 -7.21
N VAL A 80 -9.15 -15.64 -5.90
CA VAL A 80 -9.57 -16.84 -5.18
C VAL A 80 -11.02 -16.70 -4.70
N TYR A 81 -11.85 -17.69 -5.02
CA TYR A 81 -13.24 -17.76 -4.57
C TYR A 81 -13.53 -19.06 -3.85
N ASP A 82 -14.31 -19.00 -2.78
CA ASP A 82 -14.87 -20.21 -2.16
C ASP A 82 -15.98 -20.80 -3.05
N CYS A 83 -16.06 -22.13 -3.11
CA CYS A 83 -17.08 -22.84 -3.86
C CYS A 83 -17.48 -24.16 -3.18
N PRO A 84 -18.66 -24.72 -3.51
CA PRO A 84 -19.05 -26.04 -3.05
C PRO A 84 -18.06 -27.13 -3.49
N GLU A 85 -18.09 -28.25 -2.77
CA GLU A 85 -17.28 -29.41 -3.15
C GLU A 85 -17.78 -30.00 -4.48
N GLY A 86 -16.85 -30.26 -5.41
CA GLY A 86 -17.16 -30.72 -6.77
C GLY A 86 -17.22 -29.58 -7.80
N GLU A 87 -17.19 -28.32 -7.34
CA GLU A 87 -17.19 -27.13 -8.19
C GLU A 87 -15.81 -26.45 -8.30
N GLU A 88 -14.77 -27.07 -7.72
CA GLU A 88 -13.41 -26.55 -7.76
C GLU A 88 -12.89 -26.47 -9.21
N GLY A 89 -12.10 -25.45 -9.51
CA GLY A 89 -11.54 -25.25 -10.86
C GLY A 89 -10.42 -24.23 -10.91
N VAL A 90 -9.54 -24.39 -11.90
CA VAL A 90 -8.48 -23.43 -12.23
C VAL A 90 -8.71 -22.95 -13.64
N PHE A 91 -8.90 -21.66 -13.81
CA PHE A 91 -9.14 -21.00 -15.08
C PHE A 91 -7.91 -20.17 -15.42
N SER A 92 -7.09 -20.68 -16.34
CA SER A 92 -5.85 -20.04 -16.78
C SER A 92 -6.08 -19.31 -18.10
N ASP A 93 -5.40 -18.18 -18.27
CA ASP A 93 -5.39 -17.41 -19.51
C ASP A 93 -3.95 -17.32 -20.03
N SER A 94 -3.72 -17.90 -21.20
CA SER A 94 -2.41 -17.95 -21.85
C SER A 94 -1.93 -16.61 -22.39
N SER A 95 -2.80 -15.59 -22.44
CA SER A 95 -2.43 -14.23 -22.86
C SER A 95 -1.62 -13.48 -21.80
N PHE A 96 -1.73 -13.88 -20.53
CA PHE A 96 -0.98 -13.24 -19.45
C PHE A 96 0.49 -13.65 -19.46
N ASN A 97 1.37 -12.67 -19.22
CA ASN A 97 2.79 -12.91 -19.11
C ASN A 97 3.12 -13.60 -17.78
N THR A 98 3.58 -14.85 -17.85
CA THR A 98 3.99 -15.64 -16.67
C THR A 98 5.52 -15.72 -16.52
N SER A 99 6.28 -14.89 -17.23
CA SER A 99 7.74 -14.92 -17.19
C SER A 99 8.28 -14.47 -15.83
N PRO A 100 9.25 -15.21 -15.24
CA PRO A 100 9.90 -14.79 -13.99
C PRO A 100 10.98 -13.73 -14.21
N GLN A 101 11.13 -13.20 -15.43
CA GLN A 101 12.22 -12.29 -15.79
C GLN A 101 12.22 -11.01 -14.95
N THR A 102 11.06 -10.38 -14.76
CA THR A 102 10.93 -9.15 -13.97
C THR A 102 11.36 -9.38 -12.51
N LEU A 103 11.03 -10.55 -11.94
CA LEU A 103 11.46 -10.91 -10.60
C LEU A 103 12.99 -11.13 -10.54
N LYS A 104 13.60 -11.77 -11.55
CA LYS A 104 15.06 -11.90 -11.64
C LYS A 104 15.74 -10.55 -11.70
N GLU A 105 15.16 -9.60 -12.42
CA GLU A 105 15.67 -8.24 -12.53
C GLU A 105 15.59 -7.47 -11.20
N LEU A 106 14.50 -7.63 -10.44
CA LEU A 106 14.40 -7.14 -9.06
C LEU A 106 15.55 -7.67 -8.19
N PHE A 107 15.83 -8.98 -8.23
CA PHE A 107 16.94 -9.57 -7.49
C PHE A 107 18.33 -9.11 -7.98
N ALA A 108 18.43 -8.64 -9.22
CA ALA A 108 19.63 -8.02 -9.76
C ALA A 108 19.76 -6.52 -9.39
N GLY A 109 18.82 -5.98 -8.61
CA GLY A 109 18.80 -4.59 -8.15
C GLY A 109 18.17 -3.60 -9.13
N LYS A 110 17.52 -4.08 -10.21
CA LYS A 110 16.72 -3.21 -11.09
C LYS A 110 15.36 -2.97 -10.45
N LYS A 111 14.85 -1.74 -10.56
CA LYS A 111 13.49 -1.42 -10.15
C LYS A 111 12.51 -1.71 -11.28
N ILE A 112 11.27 -2.03 -10.93
CA ILE A 112 10.16 -2.15 -11.89
C ILE A 112 9.66 -0.74 -12.18
N GLU A 113 9.80 -0.31 -13.41
CA GLU A 113 9.18 0.92 -13.91
C GLU A 113 7.66 0.72 -13.98
N THR A 114 6.92 1.57 -13.29
CA THR A 114 5.45 1.52 -13.30
C THR A 114 4.87 2.92 -13.23
N SER A 115 3.71 3.11 -13.87
CA SER A 115 2.96 4.37 -13.79
C SER A 115 1.72 4.12 -12.94
N ALA A 116 1.52 4.95 -11.92
CA ALA A 116 0.34 4.85 -11.09
C ALA A 116 -0.91 5.32 -11.85
N CYS A 117 -2.02 4.59 -11.71
CA CYS A 117 -3.32 4.95 -12.27
C CYS A 117 -3.85 6.23 -11.63
N ASP A 118 -3.65 6.37 -10.32
CA ASP A 118 -4.05 7.52 -9.53
C ASP A 118 -3.02 7.85 -8.42
N ILE A 119 -3.28 8.93 -7.69
CA ILE A 119 -2.37 9.40 -6.65
C ILE A 119 -2.39 8.49 -5.41
N TYR A 120 -3.48 7.78 -5.14
CA TYR A 120 -3.53 6.85 -4.02
C TYR A 120 -2.62 5.66 -4.26
N GLU A 121 -2.71 5.06 -5.46
CA GLU A 121 -1.83 3.97 -5.88
C GLU A 121 -0.36 4.43 -5.85
N TYR A 122 -0.08 5.64 -6.33
CA TYR A 122 1.27 6.23 -6.23
C TYR A 122 1.78 6.30 -4.78
N LEU A 123 0.98 6.84 -3.86
CA LEU A 123 1.36 6.99 -2.45
C LEU A 123 1.56 5.63 -1.78
N GLN A 124 0.70 4.66 -2.09
CA GLN A 124 0.76 3.30 -1.57
C GLN A 124 2.00 2.54 -2.03
N TYR A 125 2.29 2.57 -3.34
CA TYR A 125 3.50 1.96 -3.90
C TYR A 125 4.76 2.64 -3.37
N ARG A 126 4.76 3.97 -3.26
CA ARG A 126 5.89 4.70 -2.68
C ARG A 126 6.11 4.38 -1.20
N TYR A 127 5.04 4.11 -0.45
CA TYR A 127 5.14 3.74 0.96
C TYR A 127 5.60 2.30 1.16
N SER A 128 5.06 1.37 0.37
CA SER A 128 5.22 -0.07 0.61
C SER A 128 6.40 -0.65 -0.16
N ASP A 129 6.71 -0.11 -1.33
CA ASP A 129 7.51 -0.78 -2.36
C ASP A 129 8.56 0.13 -3.04
N SER A 130 8.93 1.26 -2.42
CA SER A 130 9.91 2.23 -2.97
C SER A 130 11.26 1.62 -3.36
N ASP A 131 11.65 0.54 -2.70
CA ASP A 131 12.91 -0.15 -2.94
C ASP A 131 12.86 -1.00 -4.21
N CYS A 132 11.66 -1.46 -4.60
CA CYS A 132 11.43 -2.35 -5.72
C CYS A 132 10.85 -1.65 -6.95
N LEU A 133 10.13 -0.54 -6.77
CA LEU A 133 9.42 0.17 -7.84
C LEU A 133 10.06 1.52 -8.13
N ASP A 134 10.13 1.87 -9.41
CA ASP A 134 10.34 3.24 -9.88
C ASP A 134 9.00 3.75 -10.43
N ILE A 135 8.31 4.53 -9.61
CA ILE A 135 6.89 4.84 -9.80
C ILE A 135 6.77 6.25 -10.36
N GLU A 136 6.17 6.36 -11.54
CA GLU A 136 5.80 7.64 -12.12
C GLU A 136 4.44 8.11 -11.61
N LEU A 137 4.31 9.44 -11.45
CA LEU A 137 3.03 10.06 -11.13
C LEU A 137 2.03 9.89 -12.29
N PRO A 138 0.72 9.83 -11.98
CA PRO A 138 -0.32 9.85 -13.00
C PRO A 138 -0.21 11.09 -13.88
N LEU A 139 -0.65 10.99 -15.14
CA LEU A 139 -0.47 12.04 -16.16
C LEU A 139 -0.88 13.46 -15.69
N ILE A 140 -2.01 13.57 -14.97
CA ILE A 140 -2.51 14.86 -14.46
C ILE A 140 -1.53 15.47 -13.44
N TRP A 141 -0.90 14.62 -12.63
CA TRP A 141 0.02 14.97 -11.57
C TRP A 141 1.46 15.13 -12.04
N ASN A 142 1.83 14.62 -13.23
CA ASN A 142 3.18 14.64 -13.77
C ASN A 142 3.59 16.03 -14.31
N LYS A 143 3.50 17.04 -13.45
CA LYS A 143 3.96 18.42 -13.63
C LYS A 143 4.86 18.79 -12.46
N LEU A 144 5.74 19.78 -12.63
CA LEU A 144 6.67 20.20 -11.56
C LEU A 144 5.96 20.52 -10.23
N VAL A 145 4.80 21.19 -10.27
CA VAL A 145 4.00 21.49 -9.07
C VAL A 145 3.36 20.22 -8.50
N GLY A 146 2.90 19.31 -9.37
CA GLY A 146 2.29 18.05 -8.94
C GLY A 146 3.27 17.12 -8.23
N HIS A 147 4.53 17.05 -8.67
CA HIS A 147 5.61 16.36 -7.94
C HIS A 147 5.79 16.91 -6.52
N LYS A 148 5.81 18.24 -6.37
CA LYS A 148 5.94 18.87 -5.04
C LYS A 148 4.74 18.59 -4.13
N ILE A 149 3.53 18.65 -4.68
CA ILE A 149 2.31 18.34 -3.93
C ILE A 149 2.30 16.86 -3.54
N ALA A 150 2.70 15.96 -4.45
CA ALA A 150 2.79 14.53 -4.17
C ALA A 150 3.82 14.22 -3.05
N ASP A 151 4.93 14.94 -2.98
CA ASP A 151 5.88 14.83 -1.87
C ASP A 151 5.26 15.24 -0.52
N VAL A 152 4.47 16.33 -0.51
CA VAL A 152 3.74 16.74 0.71
C VAL A 152 2.70 15.69 1.10
N LEU A 153 1.89 15.23 0.14
CA LEU A 153 0.90 14.17 0.36
C LEU A 153 1.53 12.86 0.85
N PHE A 154 2.75 12.55 0.39
CA PHE A 154 3.48 11.37 0.84
C PHE A 154 3.90 11.45 2.31
N GLU A 155 4.35 12.61 2.77
CA GLU A 155 4.67 12.81 4.19
C GLU A 155 3.40 12.74 5.07
N GLU A 156 2.26 13.27 4.58
CA GLU A 156 0.95 13.10 5.24
C GLU A 156 0.55 11.62 5.32
N TYR A 157 0.58 10.92 4.18
CA TYR A 157 0.22 9.51 4.08
C TYR A 157 1.07 8.63 5.01
N LYS A 158 2.39 8.85 4.99
CA LYS A 158 3.34 8.12 5.84
C LYS A 158 3.06 8.33 7.33
N ALA A 159 2.83 9.56 7.76
CA ALA A 159 2.57 9.87 9.16
C ALA A 159 1.21 9.32 9.64
N LEU A 160 0.18 9.35 8.79
CA LEU A 160 -1.12 8.75 9.09
C LEU A 160 -1.04 7.22 9.18
N LYS A 161 -0.14 6.58 8.42
CA LYS A 161 0.07 5.12 8.47
C LYS A 161 1.01 4.67 9.60
N SER A 162 1.81 5.55 10.17
CA SER A 162 2.83 5.16 11.16
C SER A 162 2.29 4.89 12.57
N THR A 163 1.11 5.40 12.90
CA THR A 163 0.59 5.37 14.27
C THR A 163 -0.75 4.63 14.35
N CYS A 164 -0.89 3.73 15.33
CA CYS A 164 -2.07 2.87 15.47
C CYS A 164 -3.39 3.64 15.63
N VAL A 165 -3.37 4.83 16.24
CA VAL A 165 -4.58 5.64 16.47
C VAL A 165 -5.30 5.99 15.18
N PHE A 166 -4.56 6.17 14.07
CA PHE A 166 -5.14 6.45 12.75
C PHE A 166 -5.59 5.19 11.99
N ALA A 167 -5.31 3.99 12.51
CA ALA A 167 -5.66 2.73 11.85
C ALA A 167 -7.06 2.21 12.22
N GLU A 168 -7.72 2.80 13.22
CA GLU A 168 -8.98 2.29 13.78
C GLU A 168 -10.05 3.36 13.99
N GLY A 169 -11.31 2.90 14.07
CA GLY A 169 -12.45 3.70 14.53
C GLY A 169 -12.55 5.11 13.96
N ALA A 170 -12.48 6.12 14.84
CA ALA A 170 -12.51 7.53 14.47
C ALA A 170 -11.25 7.98 13.72
N GLY A 171 -10.07 7.45 14.07
CA GLY A 171 -8.83 7.83 13.42
C GLY A 171 -8.70 7.34 11.99
N LYS A 172 -9.18 6.14 11.67
CA LYS A 172 -9.27 5.66 10.28
C LYS A 172 -10.15 6.56 9.43
N ARG A 173 -11.31 6.97 9.96
CA ARG A 173 -12.24 7.89 9.27
C ARG A 173 -11.60 9.26 9.04
N TYR A 174 -10.95 9.82 10.07
CA TYR A 174 -10.23 11.08 9.96
C TYR A 174 -9.13 11.02 8.90
N ALA A 175 -8.27 10.00 8.95
CA ALA A 175 -7.17 9.83 8.01
C ALA A 175 -7.67 9.75 6.55
N GLN A 176 -8.75 9.00 6.31
CA GLN A 176 -9.35 8.87 4.99
C GLN A 176 -9.93 10.20 4.48
N ILE A 177 -10.75 10.88 5.30
CA ILE A 177 -11.36 12.16 4.92
C ILE A 177 -10.30 13.21 4.60
N ILE A 178 -9.27 13.32 5.44
CA ILE A 178 -8.21 14.31 5.23
C ILE A 178 -7.41 14.01 3.97
N LEU A 179 -7.03 12.76 3.73
CA LEU A 179 -6.31 12.39 2.52
C LEU A 179 -7.14 12.65 1.26
N ASP A 180 -8.43 12.31 1.27
CA ASP A 180 -9.35 12.56 0.15
C ASP A 180 -9.44 14.07 -0.16
N GLU A 181 -9.67 14.89 0.86
CA GLU A 181 -9.78 16.35 0.73
C GLU A 181 -8.46 16.99 0.28
N PHE A 182 -7.32 16.53 0.81
CA PHE A 182 -6.00 17.02 0.40
C PHE A 182 -5.69 16.62 -1.05
N ILE A 183 -6.01 15.40 -1.46
CA ILE A 183 -5.83 14.95 -2.84
C ILE A 183 -6.68 15.79 -3.79
N GLN A 184 -7.93 16.05 -3.43
CA GLN A 184 -8.83 16.88 -4.23
C GLN A 184 -8.31 18.33 -4.34
N ALA A 185 -7.88 18.93 -3.23
CA ALA A 185 -7.27 20.26 -3.25
C ALA A 185 -5.98 20.31 -4.10
N GLY A 186 -5.15 19.27 -4.00
CA GLY A 186 -3.94 19.13 -4.82
C GLY A 186 -4.27 19.09 -6.32
N LYS A 187 -5.28 18.31 -6.70
CA LYS A 187 -5.77 18.24 -8.08
C LYS A 187 -6.25 19.60 -8.58
N GLU A 188 -7.05 20.32 -7.80
CA GLU A 188 -7.55 21.66 -8.15
C GLU A 188 -6.43 22.69 -8.35
N VAL A 189 -5.40 22.66 -7.50
CA VAL A 189 -4.21 23.52 -7.62
C VAL A 189 -3.45 23.21 -8.92
N ILE A 190 -3.27 21.93 -9.25
CA ILE A 190 -2.57 21.48 -10.46
C ILE A 190 -3.33 21.84 -11.73
N GLU A 191 -4.65 21.68 -11.73
CA GLU A 191 -5.54 22.02 -12.86
C GLU A 191 -5.63 23.53 -13.06
N SER A 192 -5.67 24.31 -11.97
CA SER A 192 -5.73 25.77 -12.02
C SER A 192 -4.37 26.44 -12.30
N GLY A 193 -3.28 25.68 -12.38
CA GLY A 193 -1.93 26.21 -12.57
C GLY A 193 -1.43 27.08 -11.40
N LYS A 194 -1.95 26.84 -10.20
CA LYS A 194 -1.59 27.54 -8.96
C LYS A 194 -0.26 27.03 -8.41
N LYS A 195 0.26 27.68 -7.36
CA LYS A 195 1.54 27.33 -6.75
C LYS A 195 1.36 26.40 -5.54
N LEU A 196 2.48 25.91 -5.01
CA LEU A 196 2.48 25.04 -3.83
C LEU A 196 1.92 25.76 -2.60
N GLU A 197 2.14 27.06 -2.46
CA GLU A 197 1.65 27.86 -1.33
C GLU A 197 0.11 27.93 -1.30
N ASP A 198 -0.54 27.88 -2.47
CA ASP A 198 -2.00 27.80 -2.57
C ASP A 198 -2.52 26.45 -2.05
N PHE A 199 -1.78 25.37 -2.30
CA PHE A 199 -2.10 24.05 -1.75
C PHE A 199 -1.92 24.03 -0.23
N GLU A 200 -0.83 24.58 0.28
CA GLU A 200 -0.58 24.65 1.73
C GLU A 200 -1.63 25.47 2.48
N SER A 201 -2.14 26.53 1.85
CA SER A 201 -3.25 27.33 2.38
C SER A 201 -4.55 26.53 2.37
N ALA A 202 -4.85 25.82 1.29
CA ALA A 202 -6.03 24.96 1.20
C ALA A 202 -6.01 23.83 2.25
N GLN A 203 -4.84 23.25 2.55
CA GLN A 203 -4.71 22.26 3.63
C GLN A 203 -5.14 22.83 4.98
N TYR A 204 -4.77 24.09 5.29
CA TYR A 204 -5.16 24.75 6.53
C TYR A 204 -6.67 24.97 6.61
N ASP A 205 -7.29 25.42 5.52
CA ASP A 205 -8.74 25.63 5.45
C ASP A 205 -9.51 24.31 5.61
N ILE A 206 -9.02 23.23 5.00
CA ILE A 206 -9.60 21.88 5.14
C ILE A 206 -9.52 21.41 6.60
N LEU A 207 -8.36 21.53 7.24
CA LEU A 207 -8.17 21.10 8.62
C LEU A 207 -9.12 21.83 9.58
N ASN A 208 -9.35 23.13 9.37
CA ASN A 208 -10.30 23.90 10.19
C ASN A 208 -11.77 23.55 9.93
N ARG A 209 -12.10 22.95 8.79
CA ARG A 209 -13.47 22.56 8.43
C ARG A 209 -13.81 21.14 8.87
N VAL A 210 -12.83 20.24 8.89
CA VAL A 210 -13.05 18.82 9.19
C VAL A 210 -13.36 18.62 10.68
N SER A 211 -14.39 17.83 10.97
CA SER A 211 -14.72 17.44 12.34
C SER A 211 -13.62 16.57 12.93
N ILE A 212 -13.04 17.02 14.04
CA ILE A 212 -11.88 16.38 14.67
C ILE A 212 -12.13 15.95 16.12
N ASP A 213 -13.26 16.32 16.71
CA ASP A 213 -13.55 16.06 18.13
C ASP A 213 -13.47 14.57 18.48
N ASP A 214 -14.00 13.69 17.61
CA ASP A 214 -13.96 12.25 17.83
C ASP A 214 -12.54 11.69 17.74
N MET A 215 -11.72 12.22 16.83
CA MET A 215 -10.31 11.84 16.71
C MET A 215 -9.51 12.32 17.92
N ALA A 216 -9.74 13.56 18.37
CA ALA A 216 -9.06 14.13 19.52
C ALA A 216 -9.42 13.38 20.81
N LYS A 217 -10.69 12.99 20.98
CA LYS A 217 -11.12 12.10 22.07
C LYS A 217 -10.43 10.75 22.01
N LEU A 218 -10.35 10.13 20.83
CA LEU A 218 -9.65 8.85 20.67
C LEU A 218 -8.18 8.95 21.10
N ILE A 219 -7.47 10.02 20.71
CA ILE A 219 -6.09 10.27 21.17
C ILE A 219 -6.01 10.36 22.70
N ILE A 220 -6.96 11.04 23.33
CA ILE A 220 -7.03 11.19 24.79
C ILE A 220 -7.35 9.85 25.47
N GLU A 221 -8.26 9.05 24.92
CA GLU A 221 -8.65 7.74 25.46
C GLU A 221 -7.48 6.78 25.50
N TYR A 222 -6.61 6.81 24.48
CA TYR A 222 -5.38 6.03 24.48
C TYR A 222 -4.43 6.42 25.63
N ASN A 223 -4.34 7.72 25.95
CA ASN A 223 -3.51 8.29 27.02
C ASN A 223 -2.08 7.70 27.15
N ASP A 224 -1.44 7.35 26.04
CA ASP A 224 -0.11 6.74 26.04
C ASP A 224 0.93 7.69 25.43
N TYR A 225 1.86 8.18 26.25
CA TYR A 225 2.93 9.07 25.81
C TYR A 225 3.77 8.49 24.66
N ARG A 226 3.83 7.17 24.49
CA ARG A 226 4.56 6.51 23.39
C ARG A 226 3.91 6.81 22.04
N ILE A 227 2.59 6.95 22.01
CA ILE A 227 1.85 7.34 20.80
C ILE A 227 2.19 8.78 20.43
N TRP A 228 2.29 9.67 21.41
CA TRP A 228 2.71 11.06 21.20
C TRP A 228 4.15 11.13 20.68
N GLN A 229 5.06 10.38 21.29
CA GLN A 229 6.46 10.32 20.89
C GLN A 229 6.66 9.69 19.50
N ALA A 230 5.82 8.72 19.12
CA ALA A 230 5.85 8.11 17.80
C ALA A 230 5.26 9.01 16.72
N ALA A 231 4.23 9.79 17.07
CA ALA A 231 3.54 10.67 16.12
C ALA A 231 4.20 12.05 15.95
N LEU A 232 4.98 12.53 16.93
CA LEU A 232 5.59 13.86 16.93
C LEU A 232 7.10 13.81 17.26
N PRO A 233 7.94 14.68 16.64
CA PRO A 233 7.59 15.67 15.62
C PRO A 233 7.31 15.02 14.25
N THR A 234 6.45 15.65 13.46
CA THR A 234 6.03 15.17 12.15
C THR A 234 6.04 16.29 11.14
N LYS A 235 6.17 15.94 9.86
CA LYS A 235 5.92 16.87 8.74
C LYS A 235 4.45 16.93 8.33
N SER A 236 3.63 16.04 8.86
CA SER A 236 2.20 15.96 8.57
C SER A 236 1.43 17.00 9.35
N LYS A 237 0.82 17.95 8.63
CA LYS A 237 -0.07 18.95 9.21
C LYS A 237 -1.32 18.30 9.79
N ALA A 238 -1.80 17.22 9.17
CA ALA A 238 -2.98 16.50 9.65
C ALA A 238 -2.75 15.84 11.01
N VAL A 239 -1.60 15.19 11.19
CA VAL A 239 -1.23 14.58 12.47
C VAL A 239 -0.97 15.65 13.52
N GLU A 240 -0.19 16.68 13.19
CA GLU A 240 0.08 17.78 14.12
C GLU A 240 -1.21 18.46 14.60
N TYR A 241 -2.15 18.73 13.69
CA TYR A 241 -3.45 19.32 14.00
C TYR A 241 -4.30 18.46 14.95
N ALA A 242 -4.33 17.14 14.73
CA ALA A 242 -5.06 16.21 15.59
C ALA A 242 -4.51 16.17 17.03
N PHE A 243 -3.19 16.06 17.18
CA PHE A 243 -2.56 16.03 18.50
C PHE A 243 -2.64 17.38 19.22
N ASN A 244 -2.50 18.50 18.50
CA ASN A 244 -2.69 19.83 19.08
C ASN A 244 -4.14 20.06 19.55
N THR A 245 -5.12 19.54 18.81
CA THR A 245 -6.52 19.62 19.23
C THR A 245 -6.78 18.77 20.48
N ALA A 246 -6.21 17.56 20.56
CA ALA A 246 -6.27 16.73 21.76
C ALA A 246 -5.64 17.43 22.99
N LEU A 247 -4.49 18.08 22.83
CA LEU A 247 -3.86 18.89 23.90
C LEU A 247 -4.78 20.04 24.34
N SER A 248 -5.40 20.74 23.39
CA SER A 248 -6.34 21.82 23.70
C SER A 248 -7.51 21.30 24.54
N LEU A 249 -8.08 20.15 24.18
CA LEU A 249 -9.16 19.53 24.95
C LEU A 249 -8.71 19.13 26.36
N ILE A 250 -7.53 18.51 26.52
CA ILE A 250 -6.96 18.17 27.84
C ILE A 250 -6.81 19.43 28.70
N SER A 251 -6.26 20.51 28.14
CA SER A 251 -6.03 21.75 28.89
C SER A 251 -7.34 22.39 29.38
N ARG A 252 -8.43 22.25 28.62
CA ARG A 252 -9.77 22.73 29.01
C ARG A 252 -10.42 21.88 30.10
N ILE A 253 -10.16 20.57 30.10
CA ILE A 253 -10.66 19.66 31.14
C ILE A 253 -9.96 19.93 32.48
N GLY A 254 -8.66 20.23 32.48
CA GLY A 254 -7.90 20.54 33.71
C GLY A 254 -8.17 21.91 34.34
N GLN A 255 -8.98 22.75 33.71
CA GLN A 255 -9.38 24.07 34.22
C GLN A 255 -10.80 24.10 34.83
N ASN A 256 -11.55 22.99 34.73
CA ASN A 256 -12.85 22.80 35.38
C ASN A 256 -12.71 21.87 36.60
#